data_AF-A0A521GRU1-F1
#
_entry.id   AF-A0A521GRU1-F1
#
_cell.length_a   1.000
_cell.length_b   1.000
_cell.length_c   1.000
_cell.angle_alpha   90.00
_cell.angle_beta   90.00
_cell.angle_gamma   90.00
#
_symmetry.space_group_name_H-M   'P 1'
#
loop_
_entity.id
_entity.type
_entity.pdbx_description
1 polymer ?
#
loop_
_entity_poly.entity_id
_entity_poly.type
_entity_poly.pdbx_seq_one_letter_code
_entity_poly.pdbx_strand_id
1 'polypeptide(L)'
;MKPPTEPITAARTTSSPLASLDETLQRIFVTTPQETRLQKARGIIGNELSGMSDEELEVHLTQFQHLIDTWLDAYEKQQFDGLTLRELLGQG
;
A
#
# COMPACT_ATOMS: atom_id res chain seq x y z
N MET A 1 -57.20 -38.20 23.50
CA MET A 1 -56.44 -37.78 24.69
C MET A 1 -55.03 -38.36 24.58
N LYS A 2 -54.00 -37.50 24.53
CA LYS A 2 -52.57 -37.86 24.56
C LYS A 2 -51.89 -36.89 25.55
N PRO A 3 -51.01 -37.35 26.46
CA PRO A 3 -50.40 -36.48 27.45
C PRO A 3 -49.23 -35.68 26.83
N PRO A 4 -48.86 -34.52 27.42
CA PRO A 4 -47.70 -33.74 27.01
C PRO A 4 -46.43 -34.29 27.68
N THR A 5 -45.39 -34.54 26.89
CA THR A 5 -44.05 -34.83 27.40
C THR A 5 -43.09 -33.89 26.69
N GLU A 6 -42.76 -32.78 27.35
CA GLU A 6 -41.56 -32.02 27.00
C GLU A 6 -40.33 -32.86 27.33
N PRO A 7 -39.25 -32.71 26.55
CA PRO A 7 -37.98 -32.58 27.23
C PRO A 7 -37.13 -31.41 26.71
N ILE A 8 -36.86 -30.51 27.66
CA ILE A 8 -35.55 -29.95 28.01
C ILE A 8 -34.81 -29.16 26.91
N THR A 9 -35.02 -27.84 26.97
CA THR A 9 -34.04 -26.80 26.66
C THR A 9 -32.60 -27.22 27.00
N ALA A 10 -31.79 -27.46 25.98
CA ALA A 10 -30.35 -27.30 26.06
C ALA A 10 -29.98 -26.14 25.13
N ALA A 11 -30.07 -24.92 25.64
CA ALA A 11 -29.40 -23.77 25.06
C ALA A 11 -27.89 -24.02 25.12
N ARG A 12 -27.33 -24.61 24.06
CA ARG A 12 -25.88 -24.64 23.84
C ARG A 12 -25.52 -23.32 23.18
N THR A 13 -25.31 -22.29 24.00
CA THR A 13 -24.56 -21.10 23.61
C THR A 13 -23.14 -21.53 23.29
N THR A 14 -22.87 -21.85 22.03
CA THR A 14 -21.51 -21.99 21.51
C THR A 14 -20.92 -20.59 21.35
N SER A 15 -20.60 -19.94 22.47
CA SER A 15 -19.70 -18.78 22.47
C SER A 15 -18.30 -19.30 22.22
N SER A 16 -17.96 -19.53 20.95
CA SER A 16 -16.64 -20.01 20.55
C SER A 16 -15.61 -18.91 20.79
N PRO A 17 -14.65 -19.07 21.73
CA PRO A 17 -13.59 -18.07 21.97
C PRO A 17 -12.73 -17.80 20.73
N LEU A 18 -12.79 -18.70 19.74
CA LEU A 18 -12.20 -18.54 18.41
C LEU A 18 -12.82 -17.37 17.63
N ALA A 19 -14.12 -17.10 17.76
CA ALA A 19 -14.76 -15.96 17.10
C ALA A 19 -14.29 -14.62 17.69
N SER A 20 -14.13 -14.58 19.01
CA SER A 20 -13.58 -13.41 19.71
C SER A 20 -12.10 -13.20 19.39
N LEU A 21 -11.34 -14.28 19.21
CA LEU A 21 -9.94 -14.22 18.75
C LEU A 21 -9.87 -13.74 17.31
N ASP A 22 -10.73 -14.21 16.40
CA ASP A 22 -10.77 -13.77 15.00
C ASP A 22 -11.11 -12.27 14.90
N GLU A 23 -12.12 -11.79 15.64
CA GLU A 23 -12.43 -10.36 15.73
C GLU A 23 -11.26 -9.54 16.28
N THR A 24 -10.56 -10.08 17.28
CA THR A 24 -9.38 -9.42 17.87
C THR A 24 -8.21 -9.39 16.87
N LEU A 25 -8.01 -10.46 16.11
CA LEU A 25 -6.99 -10.53 15.08
C LEU A 25 -7.30 -9.60 13.91
N GLN A 26 -8.56 -9.51 13.45
CA GLN A 26 -8.95 -8.53 12.41
C GLN A 26 -8.81 -7.08 12.89
N ARG A 27 -9.00 -6.85 14.19
CA ARG A 27 -8.82 -5.52 14.80
C ARG A 27 -7.34 -5.16 15.02
N ILE A 28 -6.47 -6.14 15.26
CA ILE A 28 -5.02 -5.91 15.44
C ILE A 28 -4.33 -5.84 14.07
N PHE A 29 -4.69 -6.75 13.17
CA PHE A 29 -4.30 -6.76 11.77
C PHE A 29 -5.33 -5.99 10.95
N VAL A 30 -5.58 -4.73 11.33
CA VAL A 30 -5.98 -3.75 10.32
C VAL A 30 -4.81 -3.73 9.35
N THR A 31 -4.94 -4.49 8.26
CA THR A 31 -4.09 -4.35 7.10
C THR A 31 -4.23 -2.91 6.69
N THR A 32 -3.35 -2.04 7.16
CA THR A 32 -3.25 -0.68 6.66
C THR A 32 -3.03 -0.88 5.18
N PRO A 33 -4.00 -0.53 4.31
CA PRO A 33 -3.81 -0.73 2.90
C PRO A 33 -2.54 0.05 2.56
N GLN A 34 -1.52 -0.67 2.12
CA GLN A 34 -0.26 -0.04 1.82
C GLN A 34 -0.56 0.97 0.71
N GLU A 35 -0.31 2.24 0.99
CA GLU A 35 -0.63 3.31 0.05
C GLU A 35 0.10 3.02 -1.27
N THR A 36 -0.67 2.96 -2.36
CA THR A 36 -0.06 2.69 -3.66
C THR A 36 0.83 3.86 -4.07
N ARG A 37 1.83 3.62 -4.92
CA ARG A 37 2.70 4.68 -5.46
C ARG A 37 1.90 5.85 -6.02
N LEU A 38 0.77 5.57 -6.69
CA LEU A 38 -0.13 6.56 -7.27
C LEU A 38 -0.91 7.34 -6.20
N GLN A 39 -1.43 6.66 -5.18
CA GLN A 39 -2.10 7.32 -4.05
C GLN A 39 -1.15 8.28 -3.34
N LYS A 40 0.08 7.84 -3.08
CA LYS A 40 1.12 8.67 -2.48
C LYS A 40 1.49 9.86 -3.36
N ALA A 41 1.63 9.65 -4.68
CA ALA A 41 1.91 10.72 -5.63
C ALA A 41 0.78 11.77 -5.65
N ARG A 42 -0.49 11.33 -5.64
CA ARG A 42 -1.64 12.23 -5.53
C ARG A 42 -1.65 12.99 -4.20
N GLY A 43 -1.28 12.33 -3.10
CA GLY A 43 -1.15 12.98 -1.79
C GLY A 43 -0.07 14.07 -1.75
N ILE A 44 1.05 13.86 -2.44
CA ILE A 44 2.18 14.81 -2.48
C ILE A 44 1.92 15.98 -3.42
N ILE A 45 1.44 15.70 -4.64
CA ILE A 45 1.24 16.72 -5.68
C ILE A 45 -0.07 17.49 -5.44
N GLY A 46 -1.01 16.87 -4.73
CA GLY A 46 -2.24 17.51 -4.26
C GLY A 46 -3.32 17.59 -5.33
N ASN A 47 -4.26 18.51 -5.10
CA ASN A 47 -5.53 18.59 -5.83
C ASN A 47 -5.38 18.92 -7.33
N GLU A 48 -4.22 19.39 -7.79
CA GLU A 48 -3.96 19.66 -9.22
C GLU A 48 -4.10 18.39 -10.07
N LEU A 49 -3.93 17.21 -9.48
CA LEU A 49 -4.06 15.93 -10.18
C LEU A 49 -5.39 15.22 -9.95
N SER A 50 -6.36 15.83 -9.23
CA SER A 50 -7.62 15.15 -8.91
C SER A 50 -8.44 14.75 -10.15
N GLY A 51 -8.21 15.43 -11.29
CA GLY A 51 -8.85 15.11 -12.57
C GLY A 51 -8.04 14.20 -13.50
N MET A 52 -6.80 13.89 -13.18
CA MET A 52 -5.91 13.05 -14.01
C MET A 52 -6.18 11.57 -13.75
N SER A 53 -6.18 10.73 -14.79
CA SER A 53 -6.35 9.28 -14.63
C SER A 53 -5.12 8.64 -13.98
N ASP A 54 -5.27 7.41 -13.47
CA ASP A 54 -4.14 6.68 -12.86
C ASP A 54 -3.08 6.32 -13.91
N GLU A 55 -3.50 5.98 -15.13
CA GLU A 55 -2.62 5.69 -16.26
C GLU A 55 -1.85 6.93 -16.70
N GLU A 56 -2.53 8.07 -16.81
CA GLU A 56 -1.89 9.35 -17.13
C GLU A 56 -0.87 9.73 -16.06
N LEU A 57 -1.23 9.59 -14.79
CA LEU A 57 -0.33 9.88 -13.67
C LEU A 57 0.91 8.98 -13.70
N GLU A 58 0.74 7.69 -13.98
CA GLU A 58 1.85 6.75 -14.05
C GLU A 58 2.84 7.09 -15.18
N VAL A 59 2.31 7.51 -16.35
CA VAL A 59 3.13 8.00 -17.46
C VAL A 59 3.93 9.24 -17.04
N HIS A 60 3.27 10.23 -16.43
CA HIS A 60 3.95 11.46 -16.01
C HIS A 60 5.01 11.19 -14.95
N LEU A 61 4.72 10.35 -13.95
CA LEU A 61 5.69 9.97 -12.92
C LEU A 61 6.92 9.28 -13.51
N THR A 62 6.73 8.45 -14.54
CA THR A 62 7.83 7.78 -15.24
C THR A 62 8.68 8.80 -16.02
N GLN A 63 8.05 9.76 -16.68
CA GLN A 63 8.75 10.84 -17.37
C GLN A 63 9.55 11.73 -16.41
N PHE A 64 8.95 12.10 -15.27
CA PHE A 64 9.65 12.87 -14.23
C PHE A 64 10.84 12.09 -13.67
N GLN A 65 10.68 10.80 -13.39
CA GLN A 65 11.77 9.95 -12.93
C GLN A 65 12.94 9.99 -13.92
N HIS A 66 12.67 9.77 -15.21
CA HIS A 66 13.72 9.78 -16.24
C HIS A 66 14.41 11.15 -16.36
N LEU A 67 13.65 12.24 -16.26
CA LEU A 67 14.21 13.59 -16.30
C LEU A 67 15.13 13.87 -15.11
N ILE A 68 14.69 13.51 -13.91
CA ILE A 68 15.45 13.65 -12.67
C ILE A 68 16.73 12.83 -12.75
N ASP A 69 16.64 11.56 -13.16
CA ASP A 69 17.80 10.68 -13.30
C ASP A 69 18.81 11.26 -14.30
N THR A 70 18.33 11.76 -15.44
CA THR A 70 19.19 12.39 -16.45
C THR A 70 19.87 13.67 -15.93
N TRP A 71 19.15 14.49 -15.17
CA TRP A 71 19.70 15.70 -14.56
C TRP A 71 20.72 15.38 -13.48
N LEU A 72 20.47 14.36 -12.66
CA LEU A 72 21.40 13.88 -11.66
C LEU A 72 22.67 13.34 -12.33
N ASP A 73 22.55 12.48 -13.33
CA ASP A 73 23.70 11.97 -14.07
C ASP A 73 24.53 13.11 -14.70
N ALA A 74 23.87 14.11 -15.29
CA ALA A 74 24.55 15.26 -15.87
C ALA A 74 25.27 16.11 -14.81
N TYR A 75 24.62 16.35 -13.68
CA TYR A 75 25.21 17.05 -12.55
C TYR A 75 26.41 16.29 -11.97
N GLU A 76 26.28 14.98 -11.76
CA GLU A 76 27.34 14.12 -11.26
C GLU A 76 28.54 14.15 -12.22
N LYS A 77 28.31 13.98 -13.53
CA LYS A 77 29.38 14.07 -14.54
C LYS A 77 30.09 15.43 -14.52
N GLN A 78 29.38 16.51 -14.21
CA GLN A 78 30.01 17.82 -14.06
C GLN A 78 30.88 17.90 -12.79
N GLN A 79 30.51 17.22 -11.71
CA GLN A 79 31.25 17.25 -10.44
C GLN A 79 32.38 16.21 -10.36
N PHE A 80 32.25 15.07 -11.03
CA PHE A 80 33.15 13.93 -10.92
C PHE A 80 33.86 13.62 -12.24
N ASP A 81 34.45 14.65 -12.87
CA ASP A 81 35.32 14.53 -14.05
C ASP A 81 34.73 13.69 -15.21
N GLY A 82 33.43 13.84 -15.45
CA GLY A 82 32.71 13.15 -16.52
C GLY A 82 32.13 11.78 -16.13
N LEU A 83 32.21 11.39 -14.86
CA LEU A 83 31.65 10.14 -14.33
C LEU A 83 30.41 10.40 -13.46
N THR A 84 29.49 9.44 -13.45
CA THR A 84 28.43 9.35 -12.44
C THR A 84 28.98 8.76 -11.15
N LEU A 85 28.27 8.94 -10.03
CA LEU A 85 28.62 8.30 -8.76
C LEU A 85 28.56 6.77 -8.88
N ARG A 86 27.63 6.24 -9.66
CA ARG A 86 27.51 4.80 -9.90
C ARG A 86 28.75 4.25 -10.61
N GLU A 87 29.25 4.97 -11.61
CA GLU A 87 30.50 4.62 -12.31
C GLU A 87 31.71 4.75 -11.38
N LEU A 88 31.79 5.82 -10.58
CA LEU A 88 32.90 6.08 -9.66
C LEU A 88 33.00 5.03 -8.54
N LEU A 89 31.86 4.52 -8.07
CA LEU A 89 31.77 3.47 -7.06
C LEU A 89 31.88 2.05 -7.63
N GLY A 90 32.03 1.90 -8.95
CA GLY A 90 32.09 0.58 -9.60
C GLY A 90 30.78 -0.21 -9.52
N GLN A 91 29.64 0.48 -9.45
CA GLN A 91 28.29 -0.12 -9.42
C GLN A 91 27.62 -0.11 -10.81
N GLY A 92 28.43 -0.07 -11.87
CA GLY A 92 28.02 -0.10 -13.28
C GLY A 92 27.91 -1.51 -13.83
#